data_AF-A0A3D8YJ31-F1
#
_entry.id   AF-A0A3D8YJ31-F1
#
_cell.length_a   1.000
_cell.length_b   1.000
_cell.length_c   1.000
_cell.angle_alpha   90.00
_cell.angle_beta   90.00
_cell.angle_gamma   90.00
#
_symmetry.space_group_name_H-M   'P 1'
#
loop_
_entity.id
_entity.type
_entity.pdbx_description
1 polymer ?
#
loop_
_entity_poly.entity_id
_entity_poly.type
_entity_poly.pdbx_seq_one_letter_code
_entity_poly.pdbx_strand_id
1 'polypeptide(L)' 'LREGRFPNQKLMNTGGGIEEERRLYYVAITRAKENLWLSYAKNELRENAKPKEHKPSVFLYEAGLLKPDSK' A
#
# COMPACT_ATOMS: atom_id res chain seq x y z
N LEU A 1 -4.15 -1.58 0.73
CA LEU A 1 -2.86 -0.94 0.44
C LEU A 1 -1.81 -1.95 0.02
N ARG A 2 -1.63 -2.15 -1.29
CA ARG A 2 -0.82 -3.22 -1.86
C ARG A 2 0.22 -2.63 -2.82
N GLU A 3 1.42 -3.19 -2.82
CA GLU A 3 2.49 -2.86 -3.75
C GLU A 3 2.02 -2.92 -5.21
N GLY A 4 2.35 -1.90 -6.01
CA GLY A 4 1.90 -1.76 -7.41
C GLY A 4 0.56 -1.05 -7.59
N ARG A 5 -0.34 -1.07 -6.57
CA ARG A 5 -1.57 -0.25 -6.56
C ARG A 5 -1.37 1.03 -5.75
N PHE A 6 -0.61 0.94 -4.66
CA PHE A 6 -0.23 2.06 -3.80
C PHE A 6 1.09 1.72 -3.10
N PRO A 7 2.23 2.35 -3.45
CA PRO A 7 2.39 3.37 -4.49
C PRO A 7 2.07 2.82 -5.88
N ASN A 8 1.37 3.62 -6.69
CA ASN A 8 1.01 3.22 -8.05
C ASN A 8 2.23 3.30 -8.97
N GLN A 9 2.69 2.15 -9.46
CA GLN A 9 3.88 2.03 -10.32
C GLN A 9 3.79 2.89 -11.59
N LYS A 10 2.58 3.14 -12.11
CA LYS A 10 2.41 4.02 -13.28
C LYS A 10 2.65 5.50 -12.93
N LEU A 11 2.15 5.94 -11.77
CA LEU A 11 2.30 7.33 -11.30
C LEU A 11 3.73 7.63 -10.85
N MET A 12 4.45 6.62 -10.37
CA MET A 12 5.87 6.75 -10.04
C MET A 12 6.73 7.26 -11.21
N ASN A 13 6.34 6.96 -12.46
CA ASN A 13 7.13 7.34 -13.65
C ASN A 13 6.73 8.69 -14.27
N THR A 14 5.55 9.24 -13.96
CA THR A 14 4.99 10.38 -14.71
C THR A 14 4.51 11.57 -13.88
N GLY A 15 4.35 11.45 -12.56
CA GLY A 15 3.81 12.54 -11.75
C GLY A 15 4.28 12.52 -10.31
N GLY A 16 5.32 13.30 -9.98
CA GLY A 16 5.77 13.53 -8.61
C GLY A 16 6.43 12.34 -7.88
N GLY A 17 6.42 11.16 -8.49
CA GLY A 17 7.09 9.98 -7.98
C GLY A 17 6.46 9.42 -6.70
N ILE A 18 7.27 8.73 -5.91
CA ILE A 18 6.86 8.15 -4.62
C ILE A 18 6.51 9.20 -3.55
N GLU A 19 7.07 10.41 -3.69
CA GLU A 19 6.86 11.53 -2.76
C GLU A 19 5.41 12.05 -2.79
N GLU A 20 4.81 12.11 -3.98
CA GLU A 20 3.40 12.50 -4.12
C GLU A 20 2.47 11.44 -3.53
N GLU A 21 2.74 10.15 -3.79
CA GLU A 21 2.00 9.05 -3.19
C GLU A 21 2.14 9.05 -1.66
N ARG A 22 3.31 9.44 -1.11
CA ARG A 22 3.50 9.63 0.32
C ARG A 22 2.65 10.78 0.87
N ARG A 23 2.55 11.91 0.16
CA ARG A 23 1.65 13.02 0.53
C ARG A 23 0.20 12.56 0.54
N LEU A 24 -0.23 11.80 -0.47
CA LEU A 24 -1.58 11.24 -0.52
C LEU A 24 -1.85 10.29 0.66
N TYR A 25 -0.87 9.45 1.02
CA TYR A 25 -0.96 8.57 2.19
C TYR A 25 -1.12 9.36 3.49
N TYR A 26 -0.29 10.40 3.69
CA TYR A 26 -0.33 11.26 4.86
C TYR A 26 -1.70 11.97 4.98
N VAL A 27 -2.21 12.52 3.88
CA VAL A 27 -3.55 13.16 3.86
C VAL A 27 -4.64 12.14 4.18
N ALA A 28 -4.57 10.92 3.65
CA ALA A 28 -5.54 9.87 3.94
C ALA A 28 -5.56 9.48 5.43
N ILE A 29 -4.39 9.34 6.06
CA ILE A 29 -4.28 9.05 7.50
C ILE A 29 -4.86 10.19 8.33
N THR A 30 -4.40 11.42 8.08
CA THR A 30 -4.78 12.60 8.88
C THR A 30 -6.24 13.01 8.70
N ARG A 31 -6.95 12.48 7.70
CA ARG A 31 -8.40 12.67 7.56
C ARG A 31 -9.23 11.84 8.54
N ALA A 32 -8.70 10.72 9.04
CA ALA A 32 -9.39 9.94 10.05
C ALA A 32 -9.29 10.64 11.40
N LYS A 33 -10.43 10.97 12.01
CA LYS A 33 -10.49 11.68 13.30
C LYS A 33 -10.46 10.74 14.50
N GLU A 34 -11.24 9.66 14.44
CA GLU A 34 -11.42 8.74 15.58
C GLU A 34 -10.88 7.34 15.28
N ASN A 35 -11.31 6.72 14.19
CA ASN A 35 -10.92 5.35 13.83
C ASN A 35 -10.40 5.31 12.39
N LEU A 36 -9.24 4.66 12.21
CA LEU A 36 -8.64 4.41 10.90
C LEU A 36 -8.51 2.89 10.69
N TRP A 37 -9.09 2.38 9.61
CA TRP A 37 -8.99 0.98 9.23
C TRP A 37 -8.22 0.86 7.93
N LEU A 38 -7.12 0.12 7.96
CA LEU A 38 -6.27 -0.14 6.80
C LEU A 38 -6.28 -1.63 6.50
N SER A 39 -6.58 -1.99 5.25
CA SER A 39 -6.59 -3.38 4.80
C SER A 39 -5.82 -3.56 3.51
N TYR A 40 -5.24 -4.74 3.33
CA TYR A 40 -4.62 -5.16 2.08
C TYR A 40 -4.89 -6.65 1.87
N ALA A 41 -5.03 -7.05 0.61
CA ALA A 41 -5.19 -8.45 0.25
C ALA A 41 -3.82 -9.08 0.05
N LYS A 42 -3.45 -10.04 0.92
CA LYS A 42 -2.21 -10.82 0.81
C LYS A 42 -2.22 -11.75 -0.41
N ASN A 43 -3.34 -12.43 -0.62
CA ASN A 43 -3.53 -13.33 -1.75
C ASN A 43 -4.71 -12.85 -2.61
N GLU A 44 -4.50 -12.77 -3.92
CA GLU A 44 -5.60 -12.61 -4.88
C GLU A 44 -5.80 -13.95 -5.58
N LEU A 45 -6.96 -14.56 -5.33
CA LEU A 45 -7.43 -15.72 -6.06
C LEU A 45 -8.46 -15.23 -7.07
N ARG A 46 -8.16 -15.39 -8.36
CA ARG A 46 -9.15 -15.20 -9.43
C ARG A 46 -9.50 -16.58 -9.99
N GLU A 47 -10.78 -16.81 -10.28
CA GLU A 47 -11.19 -17.99 -11.04
C GLU A 47 -10.39 -18.03 -12.35
N ASN A 48 -9.74 -19.17 -12.60
CA ASN A 48 -8.85 -19.44 -13.74
C ASN A 48 -7.47 -18.75 -13.73
N ALA A 49 -7.00 -18.24 -12.58
CA ALA A 49 -5.62 -17.75 -12.46
C ALA A 49 -4.87 -18.40 -11.29
N LYS A 50 -3.53 -18.49 -11.42
CA LYS A 50 -2.68 -18.90 -10.30
C LYS A 50 -2.83 -17.88 -9.15
N PRO A 51 -2.87 -18.33 -7.88
CA PRO A 51 -2.87 -17.43 -6.74
C PRO A 51 -1.69 -16.46 -6.85
N LYS A 52 -1.99 -15.17 -6.87
CA LYS A 52 -0.94 -14.15 -6.86
C LYS A 52 -0.80 -13.65 -5.44
N GLU A 53 0.37 -13.87 -4.86
CA GLU A 53 0.75 -13.23 -3.61
C GLU A 53 1.11 -11.77 -3.90
N HIS A 54 0.66 -10.88 -3.02
CA HIS A 54 0.96 -9.47 -3.14
C HIS A 54 1.50 -8.93 -1.83
N LYS A 55 2.57 -8.15 -1.97
CA LYS A 55 3.21 -7.52 -0.83
C LYS A 55 2.39 -6.30 -0.38
N PRO A 56 2.35 -6.03 0.93
CA PRO A 56 1.78 -4.80 1.46
C PRO A 56 2.56 -3.58 0.97
N SER A 57 1.91 -2.42 1.00
CA SER A 57 2.53 -1.14 0.61
C SER A 57 3.73 -0.79 1.49
N VAL A 58 4.78 -0.20 0.91
CA VAL A 58 5.96 0.33 1.64
C VAL A 58 5.56 1.27 2.77
N PHE A 59 4.51 2.08 2.56
CA PHE A 59 4.03 3.04 3.56
C PHE A 59 3.48 2.39 4.85
N LEU A 60 3.04 1.13 4.80
CA LEU A 60 2.62 0.41 6.00
C LEU A 60 3.82 0.02 6.87
N TYR A 61 4.98 -0.23 6.27
CA TYR A 61 6.23 -0.46 6.99
C TYR A 61 6.81 0.85 7.51
N GLU A 62 6.80 1.92 6.71
CA GLU A 62 7.28 3.26 7.13
C GLU A 62 6.47 3.81 8.31
N ALA A 63 5.17 3.60 8.33
CA ALA A 63 4.30 4.01 9.44
C ALA A 63 4.44 3.11 10.69
N GLY A 64 5.27 2.06 10.65
CA GLY A 64 5.45 1.11 11.74
C GLY A 64 4.24 0.20 12.00
N LEU A 65 3.26 0.18 11.10
CA LEU A 65 2.03 -0.62 11.23
C LEU A 65 2.27 -2.10 10.90
N LEU A 66 3.28 -2.39 10.09
CA LEU A 66 3.76 -3.74 9.82
C LEU A 66 5.26 -3.80 10.09
N LYS A 67 5.71 -4.87 10.72
CA LYS A 67 7.14 -5.19 10.80
C LYS A 67 7.53 -6.00 9.57
N PRO A 68 8.70 -5.75 8.96
CA PRO A 68 9.22 -6.67 7.96
C PRO A 68 9.35 -8.04 8.61
N ASP A 69 8.90 -9.09 7.93
CA ASP A 69 9.03 -10.47 8.42
C ASP A 69 10.52 -10.70 8.75
N SER A 70 10.83 -10.83 10.03
CA SER A 70 12.15 -11.24 10.49
C SER A 70 12.37 -12.66 9.99
N LYS A 71 13.12 -12.81 8.90
CA LYS A 71 13.78 -14.07 8.58
C LYS A 71 14.86 -14.36 9.61
#